data_AF-A0A4R0RN27-F1
#
_entry.id   AF-A0A4R0RN27-F1
#
_cell.length_a   1.000
_cell.length_b   1.000
_cell.length_c   1.000
_cell.angle_alpha   90.00
_cell.angle_beta   90.00
_cell.angle_gamma   90.00
#
_symmetry.space_group_name_H-M   'P 1'
#
loop_
_entity.id
_entity.type
_entity.pdbx_description
1 polymer ?
#
loop_
_entity_poly.entity_id
_entity_poly.type
_entity_poly.pdbx_seq_one_letter_code
_entity_poly.pdbx_strand_id
1 'polypeptide(L)'
;MAGALPKLDSPDGAILEDFRLSLWKPFQDNYEDMWDQAKWDMAVEDFEARQNPFALQDLRERKLIPPWDAVASQIRKGPPSFLRPGWTSPLLGKSVDLEWIDRGAFLHVQGSQDGWRTKKVLVIEFWASWCRPCHRVFGHLSEIATNPDVKVLTYNHEGIFNQSETDVEALKTFIQEQGNLHYPVFVDVNRVAIDAIFRPGQNLSIPLVFIITPKDGVVHWIGNADAEDMGEPLERVLLSL
;
A
#
# COMPACT_ATOMS: atom_id res chain seq x y z
N MET A 1 14.34 -18.94 -13.88
CA MET A 1 15.39 -18.14 -13.23
C MET A 1 15.46 -16.80 -13.95
N ALA A 2 15.06 -15.70 -13.32
CA ALA A 2 15.27 -14.38 -13.90
C ALA A 2 16.76 -14.04 -13.78
N GLY A 3 17.43 -13.80 -14.91
CA GLY A 3 18.84 -13.39 -14.91
C GLY A 3 19.03 -12.05 -14.18
N ALA A 4 20.22 -11.81 -13.64
CA ALA A 4 20.55 -10.52 -13.06
C ALA A 4 20.39 -9.41 -14.11
N LEU A 5 19.87 -8.25 -13.69
CA LEU A 5 19.77 -7.08 -14.56
C LEU A 5 21.17 -6.68 -15.06
N PRO A 6 21.31 -6.28 -16.34
CA PRO A 6 22.57 -5.79 -16.87
C PRO A 6 23.10 -4.59 -16.06
N LYS A 7 24.42 -4.49 -15.93
CA LYS A 7 25.04 -3.31 -15.32
C LYS A 7 24.80 -2.08 -16.21
N LEU A 8 24.59 -0.91 -15.60
CA LEU A 8 24.32 0.34 -16.33
C LEU A 8 25.45 0.75 -17.29
N ASP A 9 26.70 0.38 -16.98
CA ASP A 9 27.88 0.65 -17.81
C ASP A 9 28.08 -0.34 -18.98
N SER A 10 27.19 -1.32 -19.12
CA SER A 10 27.20 -2.27 -20.24
C SER A 10 26.40 -1.74 -21.44
N PRO A 11 26.64 -2.25 -22.67
CA PRO A 11 25.82 -1.92 -23.83
C PRO A 11 24.32 -2.16 -23.60
N ASP A 12 23.95 -3.28 -22.98
CA ASP A 12 22.57 -3.59 -22.58
C ASP A 12 22.03 -2.54 -21.58
N GLY A 13 22.84 -2.15 -20.61
CA GLY A 13 22.49 -1.15 -19.60
C GLY A 13 22.21 0.22 -20.20
N ALA A 14 22.98 0.63 -21.21
CA ALA A 14 22.76 1.87 -21.93
C ALA A 14 21.41 1.89 -22.67
N ILE A 15 21.04 0.78 -23.31
CA ILE A 15 19.74 0.65 -24.00
C ILE A 15 18.58 0.69 -22.98
N LEU A 16 18.72 0.00 -21.84
CA LEU A 16 17.70 0.01 -20.78
C LEU A 16 17.55 1.39 -20.14
N GLU A 17 18.64 2.15 -20.01
CA GLU A 17 18.60 3.51 -19.49
C GLU A 17 17.98 4.50 -20.50
N ASP A 18 18.29 4.41 -21.79
CA ASP A 18 17.59 5.20 -22.83
C ASP A 18 16.10 4.84 -22.88
N PHE A 19 15.75 3.55 -22.77
CA PHE A 19 14.35 3.11 -22.66
C PHE A 19 13.65 3.80 -21.47
N ARG A 20 14.31 3.79 -20.30
CA ARG A 20 13.78 4.44 -19.09
C ARG A 20 13.61 5.95 -19.28
N LEU A 21 14.57 6.61 -19.91
CA LEU A 21 14.60 8.07 -20.06
C LEU A 21 13.70 8.59 -21.19
N SER A 22 13.57 7.84 -22.28
CA SER A 22 12.89 8.26 -23.51
C SER A 22 11.47 7.74 -23.64
N LEU A 23 11.19 6.53 -23.13
CA LEU A 23 9.87 5.90 -23.27
C LEU A 23 9.13 5.77 -21.94
N TRP A 24 9.82 5.45 -20.84
CA TRP A 24 9.15 5.27 -19.55
C TRP A 24 8.87 6.60 -18.85
N LYS A 25 9.91 7.33 -18.46
CA LYS A 25 9.84 8.55 -17.64
C LYS A 25 8.95 9.65 -18.25
N PRO A 26 9.03 9.97 -19.57
CA PRO A 26 8.26 11.08 -20.15
C PRO A 26 6.76 10.83 -20.26
N PHE A 27 6.33 9.58 -20.07
CA PHE A 27 4.94 9.16 -20.23
C PHE A 27 4.32 8.68 -18.91
N GLN A 28 5.01 8.75 -17.77
CA GLN A 28 4.47 8.26 -16.48
C GLN A 28 3.17 8.96 -16.07
N ASP A 29 2.95 10.19 -16.54
CA ASP A 29 1.73 10.97 -16.29
C ASP A 29 0.74 10.95 -17.47
N ASN A 30 1.09 10.27 -18.57
CA ASN A 30 0.28 10.19 -19.79
C ASN A 30 -0.69 9.01 -19.76
N TYR A 31 -1.38 8.77 -18.64
CA TYR A 31 -2.33 7.66 -18.52
C TYR A 31 -3.77 8.07 -18.82
N GLU A 32 -4.62 7.07 -19.10
CA GLU A 32 -6.06 7.22 -19.36
C GLU A 32 -6.34 8.31 -20.41
N ASP A 33 -7.06 9.36 -20.04
CA ASP A 33 -7.47 10.45 -20.95
C ASP A 33 -6.29 11.35 -21.36
N MET A 34 -5.17 11.28 -20.64
CA MET A 34 -3.93 12.02 -20.95
C MET A 34 -3.02 11.26 -21.93
N TRP A 35 -3.40 10.05 -22.36
CA TRP A 35 -2.62 9.25 -23.29
C TRP A 35 -2.58 9.89 -24.68
N ASP A 36 -1.37 10.17 -25.17
CA ASP A 36 -1.11 10.68 -26.51
C ASP A 36 -0.40 9.61 -27.34
N GLN A 37 -1.17 8.93 -28.19
CA GLN A 37 -0.66 7.86 -29.05
C GLN A 37 0.35 8.38 -30.06
N ALA A 38 0.13 9.57 -30.64
CA ALA A 38 1.03 10.12 -31.65
C ALA A 38 2.39 10.47 -31.04
N LYS A 39 2.39 11.07 -29.84
CA LYS A 39 3.62 11.35 -29.08
C LYS A 39 4.36 10.05 -28.72
N TRP A 40 3.63 9.00 -28.34
CA TRP A 40 4.22 7.69 -28.05
C TRP A 40 4.89 7.09 -29.29
N ASP A 41 4.18 7.07 -30.42
CA ASP A 41 4.69 6.48 -31.67
C ASP A 41 5.96 7.21 -32.14
N MET A 42 5.98 8.56 -32.07
CA MET A 42 7.18 9.35 -32.37
C MET A 42 8.35 9.02 -31.44
N ALA A 43 8.09 8.89 -30.13
CA ALA A 43 9.15 8.59 -29.17
C ALA A 43 9.73 7.18 -29.38
N VAL A 44 8.89 6.21 -29.76
CA VAL A 44 9.32 4.85 -30.12
C VAL A 44 10.18 4.86 -31.37
N GLU A 45 9.76 5.56 -32.42
CA GLU A 45 10.54 5.71 -33.66
C GLU A 45 11.92 6.33 -33.37
N ASP A 46 11.94 7.44 -32.60
CA ASP A 46 13.17 8.11 -32.19
C ASP A 46 14.09 7.19 -31.36
N PHE A 47 13.51 6.41 -30.44
CA PHE A 47 14.26 5.45 -29.62
C PHE A 47 14.88 4.36 -30.49
N GLU A 48 14.08 3.70 -31.34
CA GLU A 48 14.54 2.60 -32.20
C GLU A 48 15.61 3.06 -33.20
N ALA A 49 15.49 4.27 -33.74
CA ALA A 49 16.48 4.86 -34.65
C ALA A 49 17.88 5.02 -34.03
N ARG A 50 17.97 5.11 -32.69
CA ARG A 50 19.25 5.20 -31.95
C ARG A 50 19.80 3.85 -31.53
N GLN A 51 19.00 2.78 -31.53
CA GLN A 51 19.43 1.48 -31.03
C GLN A 51 20.07 0.61 -32.11
N ASN A 52 20.97 -0.29 -31.70
CA ASN A 52 21.35 -1.41 -32.54
C ASN A 52 20.17 -2.42 -32.61
N PRO A 53 19.63 -2.75 -33.81
CA PRO A 53 18.48 -3.62 -33.93
C PRO A 53 18.69 -5.04 -33.37
N PHE A 54 19.90 -5.59 -33.50
CA PHE A 54 20.23 -6.92 -32.97
C PHE A 54 20.31 -6.93 -31.44
N ALA A 55 20.89 -5.87 -30.84
CA ALA A 55 20.94 -5.75 -29.39
C ALA A 55 19.55 -5.55 -28.78
N LEU A 56 18.71 -4.72 -29.40
CA LEU A 56 17.33 -4.54 -28.97
C LEU A 56 16.51 -5.83 -29.10
N GLN A 57 16.71 -6.59 -30.17
CA GLN A 57 16.10 -7.91 -30.37
C GLN A 57 16.53 -8.91 -29.28
N ASP A 58 17.82 -9.00 -28.96
CA ASP A 58 18.34 -9.86 -27.89
C ASP A 58 17.72 -9.52 -26.51
N LEU A 59 17.63 -8.23 -26.19
CA LEU A 59 16.99 -7.78 -24.94
C LEU A 59 15.51 -8.17 -24.86
N ARG A 60 14.79 -8.16 -25.99
CA ARG A 60 13.39 -8.62 -26.06
C ARG A 60 13.29 -10.14 -25.88
N GLU A 61 14.17 -10.92 -26.50
CA GLU A 61 14.22 -12.38 -26.34
C GLU A 61 14.53 -12.79 -24.90
N ARG A 62 15.38 -12.02 -24.22
CA ARG A 62 15.68 -12.15 -22.78
C ARG A 62 14.62 -11.56 -21.86
N LYS A 63 13.54 -10.99 -22.42
CA LYS A 63 12.40 -10.37 -21.69
C LYS A 63 12.81 -9.21 -20.78
N LEU A 64 13.88 -8.50 -21.13
CA LEU A 64 14.34 -7.30 -20.43
C LEU A 64 13.62 -6.04 -20.91
N ILE A 65 13.20 -6.02 -22.19
CA ILE A 65 12.36 -4.97 -22.77
C ILE A 65 11.07 -5.62 -23.30
N PRO A 66 9.87 -5.25 -22.80
CA PRO A 66 8.62 -5.75 -23.34
C PRO A 66 8.33 -5.20 -24.74
N PRO A 67 7.41 -5.84 -25.50
CA PRO A 67 6.82 -5.25 -26.70
C PRO A 67 6.22 -3.87 -26.43
N TRP A 68 6.30 -2.95 -27.41
CA TRP A 68 5.89 -1.56 -27.21
C TRP A 68 4.40 -1.40 -26.94
N ASP A 69 3.54 -2.23 -27.52
CA ASP A 69 2.11 -2.27 -27.22
C ASP A 69 1.85 -2.66 -25.77
N ALA A 70 2.63 -3.59 -25.21
CA ALA A 70 2.56 -3.95 -23.80
C ALA A 70 3.05 -2.81 -22.89
N VAL A 71 4.15 -2.12 -23.26
CA VAL A 71 4.63 -0.95 -22.51
C VAL A 71 3.59 0.18 -22.55
N ALA A 72 3.09 0.52 -23.74
CA ALA A 72 2.05 1.53 -23.94
C ALA A 72 0.78 1.18 -23.15
N SER A 73 0.31 -0.07 -23.23
CA SER A 73 -0.86 -0.53 -22.47
C SER A 73 -0.66 -0.41 -20.97
N GLN A 74 0.54 -0.72 -20.46
CA GLN A 74 0.85 -0.59 -19.03
C GLN A 74 0.91 0.87 -18.59
N ILE A 75 1.57 1.74 -19.34
CA ILE A 75 1.65 3.17 -19.04
C ILE A 75 0.26 3.80 -19.13
N ARG A 76 -0.51 3.47 -20.16
CA ARG A 76 -1.87 3.98 -20.37
C ARG A 76 -2.84 3.62 -19.25
N LYS A 77 -2.68 2.46 -18.59
CA LYS A 77 -3.46 2.13 -17.38
C LYS A 77 -3.14 3.05 -16.20
N GLY A 78 -1.96 3.64 -16.19
CA GLY A 78 -1.47 4.46 -15.09
C GLY A 78 -1.15 3.65 -13.84
N PRO A 79 -0.65 4.32 -12.79
CA PRO A 79 -0.54 3.72 -11.47
C PRO A 79 -1.95 3.41 -10.91
N PRO A 80 -2.07 2.49 -9.93
CA PRO A 80 -3.29 2.30 -9.16
C PRO A 80 -3.88 3.63 -8.68
N SER A 81 -5.21 3.77 -8.67
CA SER A 81 -5.88 5.03 -8.40
C SER A 81 -5.47 5.70 -7.08
N PHE A 82 -5.20 4.90 -6.05
CA PHE A 82 -4.77 5.42 -4.73
C PHE A 82 -3.36 6.02 -4.69
N LEU A 83 -2.56 5.84 -5.75
CA LEU A 83 -1.26 6.51 -5.91
C LEU A 83 -1.35 7.78 -6.76
N ARG A 84 -2.55 8.14 -7.25
CA ARG A 84 -2.72 9.27 -8.15
C ARG A 84 -2.93 10.57 -7.35
N PRO A 85 -2.37 11.71 -7.80
CA PRO A 85 -2.61 12.99 -7.16
C PRO A 85 -4.10 13.32 -7.02
N GLY A 86 -4.51 13.79 -5.84
CA GLY A 86 -5.89 14.19 -5.57
C GLY A 86 -6.88 13.04 -5.35
N TRP A 87 -6.44 11.78 -5.41
CA TRP A 87 -7.30 10.66 -5.04
C TRP A 87 -7.66 10.70 -3.55
N THR A 88 -8.90 10.33 -3.24
CA THR A 88 -9.38 10.12 -1.87
C THR A 88 -10.14 8.81 -1.78
N SER A 89 -10.04 8.15 -0.63
CA SER A 89 -10.80 6.93 -0.36
C SER A 89 -12.32 7.14 -0.50
N PRO A 90 -13.06 6.16 -1.05
CA PRO A 90 -14.52 6.17 -1.03
C PRO A 90 -15.13 6.17 0.38
N LEU A 91 -14.36 5.74 1.39
CA LEU A 91 -14.81 5.70 2.79
C LEU A 91 -14.59 7.02 3.52
N LEU A 92 -13.76 7.93 3.01
CA LEU A 92 -13.44 9.19 3.70
C LEU A 92 -14.72 10.03 3.91
N GLY A 93 -14.98 10.41 5.17
CA GLY A 93 -16.18 11.13 5.59
C GLY A 93 -17.46 10.30 5.57
N LYS A 94 -17.38 8.98 5.36
CA LYS A 94 -18.53 8.06 5.39
C LYS A 94 -18.56 7.28 6.69
N SER A 95 -19.77 6.90 7.10
CA SER A 95 -19.99 5.94 8.17
C SER A 95 -19.76 4.52 7.64
N VAL A 96 -19.02 3.71 8.39
CA VAL A 96 -18.79 2.29 8.11
C VAL A 96 -19.39 1.42 9.21
N ASP A 97 -19.84 0.21 8.85
CA ASP A 97 -20.20 -0.79 9.85
C ASP A 97 -18.94 -1.23 10.61
N LEU A 98 -19.02 -1.27 11.93
CA LEU A 98 -17.96 -1.70 12.85
C LEU A 98 -18.35 -2.94 13.65
N GLU A 99 -19.53 -3.54 13.43
CA GLU A 99 -19.96 -4.76 14.13
C GLU A 99 -19.07 -5.97 13.80
N TRP A 100 -18.31 -5.93 12.70
CA TRP A 100 -17.31 -6.93 12.35
C TRP A 100 -16.16 -7.02 13.37
N ILE A 101 -15.89 -5.98 14.16
CA ILE A 101 -14.87 -6.02 15.22
C ILE A 101 -15.29 -7.01 16.32
N ASP A 102 -16.57 -7.00 16.70
CA ASP A 102 -17.09 -7.88 17.74
C ASP A 102 -17.39 -9.29 17.22
N ARG A 103 -17.77 -9.41 15.95
CA ARG A 103 -18.17 -10.68 15.32
C ARG A 103 -17.04 -11.42 14.63
N GLY A 104 -15.92 -10.75 14.37
CA GLY A 104 -14.79 -11.32 13.67
C GLY A 104 -14.11 -12.42 14.49
N ALA A 105 -13.97 -13.61 13.90
CA ALA A 105 -13.22 -14.71 14.46
C ALA A 105 -11.71 -14.49 14.24
N PHE A 106 -11.15 -13.47 14.89
CA PHE A 106 -9.73 -13.15 14.83
C PHE A 106 -8.91 -14.08 15.73
N LEU A 107 -7.66 -14.33 15.35
CA LEU A 107 -6.71 -14.93 16.29
C LEU A 107 -6.04 -13.82 17.10
N HIS A 108 -6.11 -13.92 18.42
CA HIS A 108 -5.57 -12.92 19.33
C HIS A 108 -4.10 -13.24 19.64
N VAL A 109 -3.19 -12.32 19.31
CA VAL A 109 -1.76 -12.48 19.61
C VAL A 109 -1.39 -11.76 20.90
N GLN A 110 -1.81 -10.50 21.04
CA GLN A 110 -1.61 -9.72 22.27
C GLN A 110 -2.64 -8.59 22.39
N GLY A 111 -2.84 -8.09 23.62
CA GLY A 111 -3.80 -7.04 23.92
C GLY A 111 -5.26 -7.51 23.87
N SER A 112 -6.19 -6.55 23.97
CA SER A 112 -7.63 -6.81 23.93
C SER A 112 -8.34 -5.79 23.06
N GLN A 113 -9.42 -6.21 22.40
CA GLN A 113 -10.32 -5.31 21.67
C GLN A 113 -11.32 -4.58 22.60
N ASP A 114 -11.46 -5.02 23.85
CA ASP A 114 -12.49 -4.54 24.77
C ASP A 114 -12.50 -3.01 24.94
N GLY A 115 -13.70 -2.48 25.17
CA GLY A 115 -13.91 -1.06 25.43
C GLY A 115 -13.69 -0.14 24.22
N TRP A 116 -13.49 -0.68 23.01
CA TRP A 116 -13.31 0.13 21.81
C TRP A 116 -14.52 1.03 21.52
N ARG A 117 -15.74 0.55 21.78
CA ARG A 117 -17.00 1.30 21.55
C ARG A 117 -17.16 2.55 22.41
N THR A 118 -16.51 2.58 23.58
CA THR A 118 -16.63 3.71 24.52
C THR A 118 -15.52 4.74 24.37
N LYS A 119 -14.56 4.50 23.47
CA LYS A 119 -13.52 5.48 23.13
C LYS A 119 -14.06 6.57 22.23
N LYS A 120 -13.42 7.74 22.29
CA LYS A 120 -13.74 8.85 21.39
C LYS A 120 -13.26 8.56 19.97
N VAL A 121 -12.07 7.96 19.87
CA VAL A 121 -11.42 7.65 18.59
C VAL A 121 -10.98 6.19 18.56
N LEU A 122 -11.20 5.53 17.43
CA LEU A 122 -10.67 4.24 17.09
C LEU A 122 -9.68 4.39 15.93
N VAL A 123 -8.46 3.92 16.15
CA VAL A 123 -7.39 3.82 15.17
C VAL A 123 -7.27 2.36 14.75
N ILE A 124 -7.45 2.07 13.47
CA ILE A 124 -7.34 0.71 12.91
C ILE A 124 -6.15 0.64 11.96
N GLU A 125 -5.22 -0.29 12.17
CA GLU A 125 -4.07 -0.52 11.28
C GLU A 125 -4.17 -1.88 10.56
N PHE A 126 -3.83 -1.92 9.28
CA PHE A 126 -3.51 -3.13 8.53
C PHE A 126 -2.01 -3.22 8.23
N TRP A 127 -1.39 -4.36 8.53
CA TRP A 127 0.05 -4.56 8.37
C TRP A 127 0.45 -6.04 8.14
N ALA A 128 1.75 -6.27 7.88
CA ALA A 128 2.35 -7.59 7.77
C ALA A 128 3.81 -7.58 8.26
N SER A 129 4.34 -8.72 8.72
CA SER A 129 5.70 -8.80 9.29
C SER A 129 6.80 -8.50 8.27
N TRP A 130 6.59 -8.83 7.00
CA TRP A 130 7.53 -8.53 5.91
C TRP A 130 7.49 -7.05 5.46
N CYS A 131 6.50 -6.28 5.90
CA CYS A 131 6.31 -4.88 5.52
C CYS A 131 7.26 -3.97 6.29
N ARG A 132 8.42 -3.65 5.69
CA ARG A 132 9.39 -2.73 6.28
C ARG A 132 8.84 -1.32 6.58
N PRO A 133 7.97 -0.71 5.73
CA PRO A 133 7.32 0.56 6.09
C PRO A 133 6.49 0.47 7.36
N CYS A 134 5.78 -0.65 7.58
CA CYS A 134 4.98 -0.86 8.77
C CYS A 134 5.83 -0.80 10.06
N HIS A 135 7.06 -1.31 10.01
CA HIS A 135 7.97 -1.31 11.18
C HIS A 135 8.30 0.09 11.69
N ARG A 136 8.28 1.11 10.81
CA ARG A 136 8.52 2.50 11.19
C ARG A 136 7.33 3.14 11.92
N VAL A 137 6.13 2.57 11.76
CA VAL A 137 4.88 3.06 12.34
C VAL A 137 4.62 2.47 13.74
N PHE A 138 5.20 1.31 14.06
CA PHE A 138 4.99 0.59 15.32
C PHE A 138 5.21 1.45 16.58
N GLY A 139 6.30 2.21 16.62
CA GLY A 139 6.59 3.10 17.76
C GLY A 139 5.54 4.20 17.91
N HIS A 140 5.11 4.81 16.80
CA HIS A 140 4.14 5.89 16.81
C HIS A 140 2.73 5.41 17.19
N LEU A 141 2.28 4.25 16.69
CA LEU A 141 1.02 3.64 17.12
C LEU A 141 1.04 3.22 18.60
N SER A 142 2.19 2.75 19.11
CA SER A 142 2.35 2.45 20.53
C SER A 142 2.21 3.69 21.40
N GLU A 143 2.73 4.83 20.97
CA GLU A 143 2.54 6.11 21.67
C GLU A 143 1.07 6.54 21.65
N ILE A 144 0.41 6.49 20.49
CA ILE A 144 -1.01 6.81 20.34
C ILE A 144 -1.88 5.92 21.25
N ALA A 145 -1.54 4.64 21.39
CA ALA A 145 -2.27 3.69 22.23
C ALA A 145 -2.24 4.05 23.73
N THR A 146 -1.33 4.95 24.17
CA THR A 146 -1.30 5.43 25.55
C THR A 146 -2.39 6.47 25.86
N ASN A 147 -2.99 7.08 24.84
CA ASN A 147 -4.03 8.09 25.03
C ASN A 147 -5.35 7.45 25.52
N PRO A 148 -5.90 7.87 26.67
CA PRO A 148 -7.09 7.26 27.24
C PRO A 148 -8.37 7.43 26.40
N ASP A 149 -8.41 8.42 25.50
CA ASP A 149 -9.54 8.67 24.61
C ASP A 149 -9.47 7.85 23.31
N VAL A 150 -8.35 7.17 23.05
CA VAL A 150 -8.08 6.42 21.83
C VAL A 150 -8.10 4.91 22.09
N LYS A 151 -8.63 4.14 21.14
CA LYS A 151 -8.37 2.69 21.02
C LYS A 151 -7.55 2.46 19.76
N VAL A 152 -6.44 1.73 19.88
CA VAL A 152 -5.73 1.17 18.72
C VAL A 152 -6.10 -0.31 18.59
N LEU A 153 -6.52 -0.73 17.39
CA LEU A 153 -6.71 -2.13 17.02
C LEU A 153 -5.93 -2.41 15.74
N THR A 154 -5.12 -3.47 15.71
CA THR A 154 -4.30 -3.77 14.52
C THR A 154 -4.58 -5.16 14.00
N TYR A 155 -4.70 -5.27 12.68
CA TYR A 155 -5.02 -6.50 11.97
C TYR A 155 -3.87 -6.88 11.06
N ASN A 156 -3.15 -7.93 11.45
CA ASN A 156 -2.10 -8.54 10.64
C ASN A 156 -2.70 -9.54 9.65
N HIS A 157 -2.19 -9.55 8.42
CA HIS A 157 -2.35 -10.67 7.51
C HIS A 157 -1.13 -10.79 6.58
N GLU A 158 -0.33 -11.84 6.70
CA GLU A 158 0.92 -11.99 5.94
C GLU A 158 0.67 -12.09 4.43
N GLY A 159 -0.39 -12.77 4.00
CA GLY A 159 -0.82 -12.75 2.60
C GLY A 159 -1.81 -11.67 2.20
N ILE A 160 -1.82 -10.49 2.83
CA ILE A 160 -2.80 -9.43 2.54
C ILE A 160 -2.98 -9.16 1.03
N PHE A 161 -1.90 -9.20 0.24
CA PHE A 161 -1.90 -8.97 -1.22
C PHE A 161 -1.85 -10.21 -2.12
N ASN A 162 -1.50 -11.39 -1.60
CA ASN A 162 -1.25 -12.58 -2.42
C ASN A 162 -2.01 -13.84 -1.94
N GLN A 163 -2.85 -13.71 -0.91
CA GLN A 163 -3.65 -14.80 -0.36
C GLN A 163 -2.86 -15.91 0.34
N SER A 164 -1.56 -15.74 0.59
CA SER A 164 -0.81 -16.65 1.44
C SER A 164 -1.34 -16.67 2.89
N GLU A 165 -1.27 -17.82 3.52
CA GLU A 165 -1.64 -17.97 4.93
C GLU A 165 -0.64 -17.24 5.85
N THR A 166 -1.08 -16.90 7.06
CA THR A 166 -0.21 -16.36 8.11
C THR A 166 0.37 -17.52 8.93
N ASP A 167 1.69 -17.64 8.99
CA ASP A 167 2.36 -18.45 9.99
C ASP A 167 2.31 -17.73 11.34
N VAL A 168 1.37 -18.15 12.18
CA VAL A 168 1.07 -17.49 13.46
C VAL A 168 2.22 -17.63 14.46
N GLU A 169 2.94 -18.75 14.46
CA GLU A 169 4.03 -18.95 15.40
C GLU A 169 5.25 -18.10 14.99
N ALA A 170 5.58 -18.06 13.69
CA ALA A 170 6.60 -17.14 13.19
C ALA A 170 6.25 -15.67 13.48
N LEU A 171 4.97 -15.29 13.32
CA LEU A 171 4.49 -13.95 13.65
C LEU A 171 4.64 -13.62 15.14
N LYS A 172 4.30 -14.55 16.04
CA LYS A 172 4.50 -14.36 17.50
C LYS A 172 5.97 -14.14 17.84
N THR A 173 6.87 -14.93 17.26
CA THR A 173 8.32 -14.74 17.44
C THR A 173 8.77 -13.38 16.95
N PHE A 174 8.33 -12.96 15.75
CA PHE A 174 8.62 -11.63 15.22
C PHE A 174 8.17 -10.52 16.17
N ILE A 175 6.94 -10.59 16.70
CA ILE A 175 6.40 -9.55 17.60
C ILE A 175 7.21 -9.46 18.89
N GLN A 176 7.61 -10.60 19.46
CA GLN A 176 8.46 -10.65 20.65
C GLN A 176 9.84 -10.01 20.42
N GLU A 177 10.41 -10.20 19.22
CA GLU A 177 11.72 -9.65 18.86
C GLU A 177 11.69 -8.14 18.53
N GLN A 178 10.59 -7.63 17.96
CA GLN A 178 10.47 -6.21 17.61
C GLN A 178 10.55 -5.27 18.82
N GLY A 179 9.93 -5.64 19.94
CA GLY A 179 10.01 -4.91 21.20
C GLY A 179 9.40 -3.50 21.22
N ASN A 180 8.79 -3.02 20.12
CA ASN A 180 8.16 -1.70 19.99
C ASN A 180 6.69 -1.76 19.56
N LEU A 181 6.06 -2.93 19.65
CA LEU A 181 4.64 -3.18 19.37
C LEU A 181 3.86 -3.29 20.70
N HIS A 182 3.46 -2.15 21.26
CA HIS A 182 2.79 -2.08 22.58
C HIS A 182 1.28 -1.82 22.47
N TYR A 183 0.62 -2.51 21.54
CA TYR A 183 -0.81 -2.36 21.26
C TYR A 183 -1.46 -3.70 20.88
N PRO A 184 -2.79 -3.79 20.83
CA PRO A 184 -3.48 -5.02 20.44
C PRO A 184 -3.14 -5.48 19.01
N VAL A 185 -2.83 -6.77 18.86
CA VAL A 185 -2.54 -7.41 17.58
C VAL A 185 -3.46 -8.60 17.37
N PHE A 186 -4.19 -8.57 16.26
CA PHE A 186 -5.10 -9.62 15.81
C PHE A 186 -4.64 -10.14 14.46
N VAL A 187 -4.76 -11.45 14.22
CA VAL A 187 -4.57 -12.03 12.88
C VAL A 187 -5.92 -12.17 12.20
N ASP A 188 -6.07 -11.53 11.05
CA ASP A 188 -7.28 -11.56 10.24
C ASP A 188 -7.33 -12.79 9.32
N VAL A 189 -7.27 -13.99 9.92
CA VAL A 189 -7.18 -15.29 9.23
C VAL A 189 -8.27 -15.44 8.16
N ASN A 190 -9.47 -14.94 8.46
CA ASN A 190 -10.65 -15.06 7.59
C ASN A 190 -10.92 -13.80 6.75
N ARG A 191 -10.00 -12.83 6.73
CA ARG A 191 -10.11 -11.57 5.97
C ARG A 191 -11.33 -10.72 6.33
N VAL A 192 -11.85 -10.85 7.55
CA VAL A 192 -13.03 -10.13 8.03
C VAL A 192 -12.77 -8.62 8.02
N ALA A 193 -11.65 -8.17 8.60
CA ALA A 193 -11.29 -6.75 8.64
C ALA A 193 -10.91 -6.24 7.24
N ILE A 194 -10.20 -7.08 6.48
CA ILE A 194 -9.80 -6.77 5.10
C ILE A 194 -11.04 -6.52 4.22
N ASP A 195 -12.06 -7.35 4.34
CA ASP A 195 -13.29 -7.27 3.54
C ASP A 195 -14.20 -6.14 4.02
N ALA A 196 -14.19 -5.86 5.32
CA ALA A 196 -15.03 -4.82 5.90
C ALA A 196 -14.58 -3.40 5.52
N ILE A 197 -13.28 -3.08 5.60
CA ILE A 197 -12.81 -1.70 5.41
C ILE A 197 -11.56 -1.54 4.55
N PHE A 198 -10.62 -2.51 4.50
CA PHE A 198 -9.40 -2.38 3.69
C PHE A 198 -9.72 -2.34 2.18
N ARG A 199 -10.45 -3.35 1.68
CA ARG A 199 -10.83 -3.43 0.26
C ARG A 199 -11.81 -2.32 -0.15
N PRO A 200 -12.89 -2.04 0.61
CA PRO A 200 -13.79 -0.93 0.28
C PRO A 200 -13.12 0.45 0.39
N GLY A 201 -12.10 0.58 1.25
CA GLY A 201 -11.28 1.79 1.39
C GLY A 201 -10.45 2.12 0.15
N GLN A 202 -10.17 1.13 -0.71
CA GLN A 202 -9.44 1.25 -1.97
C GLN A 202 -8.03 1.87 -1.90
N ASN A 203 -7.52 2.18 -0.71
CA ASN A 203 -6.11 2.47 -0.48
C ASN A 203 -5.38 1.15 -0.23
N LEU A 204 -5.05 0.43 -1.30
CA LEU A 204 -4.53 -0.94 -1.24
C LEU A 204 -3.01 -0.96 -0.99
N SER A 205 -2.58 -0.27 0.06
CA SER A 205 -1.18 -0.22 0.53
C SER A 205 -1.11 -0.62 2.01
N ILE A 206 0.09 -0.90 2.53
CA ILE A 206 0.33 -1.03 3.99
C ILE A 206 1.62 -0.29 4.37
N PRO A 207 1.76 0.24 5.60
CA PRO A 207 0.75 0.24 6.68
C PRO A 207 -0.44 1.12 6.31
N LEU A 208 -1.66 0.59 6.40
CA LEU A 208 -2.87 1.37 6.15
C LEU A 208 -3.55 1.63 7.48
N VAL A 209 -3.75 2.90 7.81
CA VAL A 209 -4.40 3.29 9.05
C VAL A 209 -5.69 4.04 8.77
N PHE A 210 -6.72 3.77 9.58
CA PHE A 210 -7.98 4.48 9.63
C PHE A 210 -8.14 5.19 10.97
N ILE A 211 -8.64 6.42 10.96
CA ILE A 211 -9.10 7.14 12.16
C ILE A 211 -10.61 7.27 12.08
N ILE A 212 -11.32 6.67 13.03
CA ILE A 212 -12.76 6.49 13.01
C ILE A 212 -13.36 6.93 14.35
N THR A 213 -14.51 7.58 14.34
CA THR A 213 -15.31 7.80 15.56
C THR A 213 -16.19 6.58 15.83
N PRO A 214 -16.01 5.83 16.95
CA PRO A 214 -16.76 4.60 17.21
C PRO A 214 -18.28 4.81 17.33
N LYS A 215 -18.68 6.00 17.78
CA LYS A 215 -20.09 6.34 18.06
C LYS A 215 -20.97 6.31 16.81
N ASP A 216 -20.45 6.74 15.68
CA ASP A 216 -21.17 6.89 14.41
C ASP A 216 -20.49 6.20 13.22
N GLY A 217 -19.32 5.59 13.45
CA GLY A 217 -18.55 4.88 12.43
C GLY A 217 -17.93 5.80 11.37
N VAL A 218 -17.89 7.12 11.58
CA VAL A 218 -17.38 8.06 10.56
C VAL A 218 -15.87 7.95 10.44
N VAL A 219 -15.39 7.71 9.21
CA VAL A 219 -13.96 7.71 8.87
C VAL A 219 -13.49 9.15 8.63
N HIS A 220 -12.63 9.63 9.51
CA HIS A 220 -12.06 10.99 9.44
C HIS A 220 -10.75 11.04 8.66
N TRP A 221 -10.03 9.93 8.63
CA TRP A 221 -8.77 9.82 7.90
C TRP A 221 -8.48 8.37 7.52
N ILE A 222 -7.84 8.21 6.36
CA ILE A 222 -7.35 6.94 5.83
C ILE A 222 -6.09 7.22 5.01
N GLY A 223 -4.97 6.58 5.35
CA GLY A 223 -3.71 6.85 4.67
C GLY A 223 -2.60 5.87 5.01
N ASN A 224 -1.50 5.96 4.25
CA ASN A 224 -0.31 5.19 4.53
C ASN A 224 0.51 5.88 5.62
N ALA A 225 0.43 5.40 6.86
CA ALA A 225 0.99 6.08 8.03
C ALA A 225 2.53 6.16 8.07
N ASP A 226 3.23 5.55 7.11
CA ASP A 226 4.67 5.74 6.91
C ASP A 226 4.98 6.93 5.99
N ALA A 227 4.12 7.19 5.00
CA ALA A 227 4.31 8.23 3.99
C ALA A 227 3.50 9.50 4.27
N GLU A 228 2.46 9.40 5.09
CA GLU A 228 1.49 10.46 5.37
C GLU A 228 1.41 10.73 6.87
N ASP A 229 1.19 11.99 7.24
CA ASP A 229 1.01 12.39 8.64
C ASP A 229 -0.40 12.04 9.15
N MET A 230 -0.47 11.12 10.12
CA MET A 230 -1.71 10.78 10.82
C MET A 230 -1.91 11.56 12.13
N GLY A 231 -0.89 12.26 12.62
CA GLY A 231 -0.91 13.00 13.88
C GLY A 231 -1.85 14.21 13.82
N GLU A 232 -1.71 15.07 12.81
CA GLU A 232 -2.61 16.23 12.63
C GLU A 232 -4.08 15.81 12.47
N PRO A 233 -4.44 14.82 11.62
CA PRO A 233 -5.80 14.30 11.57
C PRO A 233 -6.32 13.75 12.90
N LEU A 234 -5.51 13.00 13.64
CA LEU A 234 -5.90 12.45 14.95
C LEU A 234 -6.20 13.56 15.97
N GLU A 235 -5.32 14.55 16.07
CA GLU A 235 -5.51 15.69 16.98
C GLU A 235 -6.78 16.47 16.63
N ARG A 236 -7.01 16.73 15.34
CA ARG A 236 -8.22 17.43 14.87
C ARG A 236 -9.50 16.70 15.28
N VAL A 237 -9.54 15.38 15.15
CA VAL A 237 -10.70 14.58 15.55
C VAL A 237 -10.88 14.64 17.07
N LEU A 238 -9.81 14.46 17.85
CA LEU A 238 -9.87 14.53 19.32
C LEU A 238 -10.37 15.89 19.83
N LEU A 239 -10.02 17.00 19.18
CA LEU A 239 -10.48 18.35 19.52
C LEU A 239 -11.94 18.61 19.14
N SER A 240 -12.52 17.81 18.25
CA SER A 240 -13.90 17.98 17.75
C SER A 240 -14.97 17.23 18.55
N LEU A 241 -14.58 16.43 19.54
CA LEU A 241 -15.43 15.49 20.31
C LEU A 241 -15.51 15.83 21.80
#